data_AF-A0A971N1B6-F1
#
_entry.id   AF-A0A971N1B6-F1
#
_cell.length_a   1.000
_cell.length_b   1.000
_cell.length_c   1.000
_cell.angle_alpha   90.00
_cell.angle_beta   90.00
_cell.angle_gamma   90.00
#
_symmetry.space_group_name_H-M   'P 1'
#
loop_
_entity.id
_entity.type
_entity.pdbx_description
1 polymer ?
#
loop_
_entity_poly.entity_id
_entity_poly.type
_entity_poly.pdbx_seq_one_letter_code
_entity_poly.pdbx_strand_id
1 'polypeptide(L)'
;SKTPYVLVDFHAEATSEKVALANFLDGKASAVLGTHTHVATADQRILPGGTGYITDAGMCGPLDSVLGVKKELAIRKFITKRPVKFEVASGLTEVNGVYLELDENGNTIKINRLNYCRK
;
A
#
# COMPACT_ATOMS: atom_id res chain seq x y z
N SER A 1 -14.88 -6.72 26.17
CA SER A 1 -15.00 -7.59 24.98
C SER A 1 -13.90 -7.22 24.00
N LYS A 2 -13.39 -8.18 23.21
CA LYS A 2 -12.48 -7.88 22.09
C LYS A 2 -13.30 -7.55 20.84
N THR A 3 -12.83 -6.61 20.03
CA THR A 3 -13.46 -6.26 18.74
C THR A 3 -13.25 -7.39 17.72
N PRO A 4 -14.26 -7.73 16.88
CA PRO A 4 -14.06 -8.63 15.74
C PRO A 4 -13.36 -7.94 14.56
N TYR A 5 -13.37 -6.60 14.53
CA TYR A 5 -12.77 -5.81 13.45
C TYR A 5 -11.31 -5.49 13.77
N VAL A 6 -10.39 -6.00 12.95
CA VAL A 6 -8.94 -5.80 13.13
C VAL A 6 -8.30 -5.48 11.77
N LEU A 7 -7.79 -4.25 11.63
CA LEU A 7 -7.03 -3.81 10.47
C LEU A 7 -5.54 -3.78 10.79
N VAL A 8 -4.71 -4.28 9.88
CA VAL A 8 -3.25 -4.22 9.98
C VAL A 8 -2.68 -3.45 8.79
N ASP A 9 -2.09 -2.28 9.05
CA ASP A 9 -1.17 -1.62 8.10
C ASP A 9 0.23 -2.18 8.34
N PHE A 10 0.79 -2.87 7.35
CA PHE A 10 2.12 -3.44 7.43
C PHE A 10 3.11 -2.68 6.53
N HIS A 11 3.85 -1.77 7.17
CA HIS A 11 4.86 -0.93 6.53
C HIS A 11 6.17 -1.70 6.37
N ALA A 12 6.41 -2.25 5.17
CA ALA A 12 7.56 -3.10 4.88
C ALA A 12 8.01 -2.98 3.42
N GLU A 13 9.27 -3.31 3.14
CA GLU A 13 9.81 -3.28 1.76
C GLU A 13 9.62 -4.63 1.06
N ALA A 14 10.00 -5.73 1.72
CA ALA A 14 10.03 -7.04 1.08
C ALA A 14 8.63 -7.61 0.89
N THR A 15 8.27 -7.91 -0.35
CA THR A 15 6.98 -8.53 -0.70
C THR A 15 6.81 -9.88 -0.02
N SER A 16 7.88 -10.66 0.14
CA SER A 16 7.86 -11.94 0.86
C SER A 16 7.43 -11.80 2.32
N GLU A 17 7.92 -10.78 3.03
CA GLU A 17 7.53 -10.52 4.42
C GLU A 17 6.05 -10.13 4.52
N LYS A 18 5.56 -9.32 3.58
CA LYS A 18 4.15 -8.91 3.52
C LYS A 18 3.22 -10.10 3.27
N VAL A 19 3.54 -10.93 2.28
CA VAL A 19 2.77 -12.14 1.97
C VAL A 19 2.83 -13.14 3.13
N ALA A 20 3.99 -13.33 3.76
CA ALA A 20 4.14 -14.23 4.90
C ALA A 20 3.29 -13.78 6.09
N LEU A 21 3.32 -12.48 6.44
CA LEU A 21 2.52 -11.95 7.53
C LEU A 21 1.02 -12.08 7.25
N ALA A 22 0.59 -11.81 6.02
CA ALA A 22 -0.81 -11.96 5.64
C ALA A 22 -1.32 -13.39 5.80
N ASN A 23 -0.54 -14.38 5.38
CA ASN A 23 -0.90 -15.80 5.59
C ASN A 23 -0.86 -16.20 7.08
N PHE A 24 0.04 -15.62 7.87
CA PHE A 24 0.08 -15.87 9.32
C PHE A 24 -1.14 -15.29 10.07
N LEU A 25 -1.67 -14.17 9.58
CA LEU A 25 -2.82 -13.46 10.14
C LEU A 25 -4.15 -13.82 9.48
N ASP A 26 -4.16 -14.72 8.49
CA ASP A 26 -5.38 -15.16 7.83
C ASP A 26 -6.36 -15.78 8.84
N GLY A 27 -7.61 -15.32 8.83
CA GLY A 27 -8.65 -15.68 9.80
C GLY A 27 -8.48 -15.07 11.19
N LYS A 28 -7.46 -14.24 11.42
CA LYS A 28 -7.21 -13.51 12.68
C LYS A 28 -7.38 -12.00 12.56
N ALA A 29 -7.23 -11.46 11.35
CA ALA A 29 -7.42 -10.05 11.03
C ALA A 29 -8.49 -9.87 9.96
N SER A 30 -9.20 -8.76 10.00
CA SER A 30 -10.14 -8.38 8.94
C SER A 30 -9.40 -8.11 7.64
N ALA A 31 -8.31 -7.33 7.70
CA ALA A 31 -7.43 -7.13 6.54
C ALA A 31 -5.99 -6.83 6.94
N VAL A 32 -5.06 -7.20 6.06
CA VAL A 32 -3.63 -6.87 6.11
C VAL A 32 -3.29 -6.08 4.85
N LEU A 33 -3.03 -4.79 5.01
CA LEU A 33 -2.76 -3.86 3.91
C LEU A 33 -1.29 -3.44 3.97
N GLY A 34 -0.50 -3.78 2.96
CA GLY A 34 0.88 -3.33 2.91
C GLY A 34 1.00 -1.85 2.53
N THR A 35 2.06 -1.20 3.02
CA THR A 35 2.48 0.16 2.62
C THR A 35 4.01 0.21 2.46
N HIS A 36 4.59 1.39 2.21
CA HIS A 36 6.04 1.72 2.08
C HIS A 36 6.55 1.89 0.65
N THR A 37 6.21 1.00 -0.28
CA THR A 37 6.90 0.97 -1.59
C THR A 37 6.41 2.05 -2.57
N HIS A 38 5.35 2.77 -2.19
CA HIS A 38 4.73 3.88 -2.93
C HIS A 38 4.11 3.50 -4.29
N VAL A 39 4.13 2.22 -4.67
CA VAL A 39 3.55 1.70 -5.92
C VAL A 39 2.43 0.74 -5.59
N ALA A 40 1.20 1.10 -5.94
CA ALA A 40 0.04 0.26 -5.65
C ALA A 40 0.12 -1.06 -6.42
N THR A 41 -0.08 -2.19 -5.73
CA THR A 41 -0.09 -3.51 -6.37
C THR A 41 -1.49 -3.89 -6.88
N ALA A 42 -1.56 -4.83 -7.81
CA ALA A 42 -2.81 -5.33 -8.39
C ALA A 42 -3.20 -6.72 -7.87
N ASP A 43 -2.71 -7.09 -6.68
CA ASP A 43 -2.86 -8.42 -6.08
C ASP A 43 -3.92 -8.46 -4.98
N GLN A 44 -4.79 -7.44 -4.91
CA GLN A 44 -5.80 -7.37 -3.87
C GLN A 44 -6.74 -8.59 -3.94
N ARG A 45 -6.93 -9.26 -2.81
CA ARG A 45 -7.73 -10.49 -2.73
C ARG A 45 -8.23 -10.75 -1.31
N ILE A 46 -9.19 -11.65 -1.19
CA ILE A 46 -9.63 -12.20 0.10
C ILE A 46 -8.92 -13.56 0.25
N LEU A 47 -8.26 -13.77 1.38
CA LEU A 47 -7.56 -15.01 1.71
C LEU A 47 -8.57 -16.10 2.17
N PRO A 48 -8.19 -17.39 2.15
CA PRO A 48 -9.10 -18.48 2.50
C PRO A 48 -9.78 -18.36 3.87
N GLY A 49 -9.11 -17.76 4.86
CA GLY A 49 -9.65 -17.49 6.20
C GLY A 49 -10.49 -16.21 6.32
N GLY A 50 -10.76 -15.49 5.23
CA GLY A 50 -11.61 -14.29 5.22
C GLY A 50 -10.85 -12.97 5.40
N THR A 51 -9.52 -12.99 5.48
CA THR A 51 -8.70 -11.77 5.59
C THR A 51 -8.52 -11.09 4.24
N GLY A 52 -8.87 -9.80 4.14
CA GLY A 52 -8.55 -8.97 2.96
C GLY A 52 -7.05 -8.67 2.89
N TYR A 53 -6.46 -8.72 1.70
CA TYR A 53 -5.02 -8.53 1.52
C TYR A 53 -4.69 -7.72 0.27
N ILE A 54 -3.67 -6.85 0.38
CA ILE A 54 -2.95 -6.25 -0.75
C ILE A 54 -1.47 -6.06 -0.35
N THR A 55 -0.54 -6.29 -1.28
CA THR A 55 0.90 -6.13 -1.00
C THR A 55 1.30 -4.66 -0.82
N ASP A 56 0.74 -3.71 -1.57
CA ASP A 56 0.95 -2.29 -1.30
C ASP A 56 -0.25 -1.46 -1.73
N ALA A 57 -0.75 -0.63 -0.82
CA ALA A 57 -1.83 0.31 -1.09
C ALA A 57 -1.39 1.45 -2.01
N GLY A 58 -0.09 1.66 -2.21
CA GLY A 58 0.48 2.75 -3.00
C GLY A 58 0.57 4.06 -2.23
N MET A 59 0.82 5.14 -2.95
CA MET A 59 1.04 6.48 -2.40
C MET A 59 -0.14 7.41 -2.69
N CYS A 60 -0.36 8.41 -1.82
CA CYS A 60 -1.11 9.62 -2.13
C CYS A 60 -0.13 10.78 -2.30
N GLY A 61 0.09 11.25 -3.52
CA GLY A 61 1.16 12.21 -3.78
C GLY A 61 1.41 12.50 -5.27
N PRO A 62 2.55 13.14 -5.58
CA PRO A 62 2.88 13.54 -6.94
C PRO A 62 3.01 12.34 -7.89
N LEU A 63 2.18 12.30 -8.94
CA LEU A 63 2.19 11.23 -9.93
C LEU A 63 3.46 11.28 -10.79
N ASP A 64 3.83 12.46 -11.27
CA ASP A 64 5.02 12.64 -12.12
C ASP A 64 6.30 12.81 -11.28
N SER A 65 6.68 11.75 -10.58
CA SER A 65 7.79 11.75 -9.63
C SER A 65 8.49 10.39 -9.53
N VAL A 66 9.62 10.34 -8.82
CA VAL A 66 10.21 9.06 -8.37
C VAL A 66 9.83 8.87 -6.90
N LEU A 67 8.74 8.12 -6.67
CA LEU A 67 8.20 7.82 -5.34
C LEU A 67 7.95 9.07 -4.47
N GLY A 68 7.51 10.17 -5.09
CA GLY A 68 7.24 11.47 -4.45
C GLY A 68 8.38 12.50 -4.56
N VAL A 69 9.57 12.09 -5.03
CA VAL A 69 10.76 12.96 -5.17
C VAL A 69 10.85 13.51 -6.60
N LYS A 70 11.34 14.75 -6.76
CA LYS A 70 11.68 15.31 -8.08
C LYS A 70 12.59 14.36 -8.87
N LYS A 71 12.18 14.01 -10.09
CA LYS A 71 12.80 12.98 -10.92
C LYS A 71 14.31 13.22 -11.09
N GLU A 72 14.70 14.46 -11.35
CA GLU A 72 16.08 14.86 -11.63
C GLU A 72 16.99 14.62 -10.43
N LEU A 73 16.48 14.80 -9.21
CA LEU A 73 17.24 14.59 -7.97
C LEU A 73 17.47 13.10 -7.70
N ALA A 74 16.44 12.28 -7.88
CA ALA A 74 16.55 10.83 -7.77
C ALA A 74 17.51 10.25 -8.81
N ILE A 75 17.36 10.64 -10.09
CA ILE A 75 18.23 10.22 -11.19
C ILE A 75 19.69 10.64 -10.92
N ARG A 76 19.92 11.89 -10.48
CA ARG A 76 21.26 12.38 -10.13
C ARG A 76 21.89 11.54 -9.02
N LYS A 77 21.13 11.15 -7.99
CA LYS A 77 21.64 10.29 -6.92
C LYS A 77 22.10 8.94 -7.46
N PHE A 78 21.31 8.30 -8.32
CA PHE A 78 21.66 7.00 -8.90
C PHE A 78 22.88 7.05 -9.83
N ILE A 79 22.97 8.07 -10.69
CA ILE A 79 24.09 8.21 -11.64
C ILE A 79 25.39 8.58 -10.89
N THR A 80 25.33 9.57 -10.02
CA THR A 80 26.56 10.12 -9.40
C THR A 80 27.02 9.32 -8.18
N LYS A 81 26.14 8.52 -7.57
CA LYS A 81 26.35 7.82 -6.29
C LYS A 81 26.79 8.76 -5.15
N ARG A 82 26.51 10.06 -5.27
CA ARG A 82 26.82 11.09 -4.27
C ARG A 82 25.55 11.47 -3.50
N PRO A 83 25.69 12.02 -2.28
CA PRO A 83 24.56 12.60 -1.56
C PRO A 83 23.87 13.68 -2.40
N VAL A 84 22.54 13.59 -2.50
CA VAL A 84 21.67 14.60 -3.12
C VAL A 84 20.56 14.89 -2.12
N LYS A 85 20.32 16.18 -1.85
CA LYS A 85 19.17 16.59 -1.04
C LYS A 85 17.90 16.34 -1.85
N PHE A 86 16.99 15.53 -1.32
CA PHE A 86 15.70 15.27 -1.96
C PHE A 86 14.71 16.40 -1.69
N GLU A 87 13.88 16.66 -2.69
CA GLU A 87 12.78 17.61 -2.64
C GLU A 87 11.53 16.93 -3.20
N VAL A 88 10.38 17.24 -2.59
CA VAL A 88 9.08 16.72 -3.02
C VAL A 88 8.75 17.28 -4.40
N ALA A 89 8.27 16.42 -5.30
CA ALA A 89 7.79 16.84 -6.61
C ALA A 89 6.49 17.65 -6.49
N SER A 90 6.27 18.58 -7.40
CA SER A 90 5.04 19.35 -7.53
C SER A 90 4.26 18.92 -8.77
N GLY A 91 2.99 19.30 -8.87
CA GLY A 91 2.18 19.09 -10.08
C GLY A 91 1.04 18.10 -9.85
N LEU A 92 0.77 17.28 -10.87
CA LEU A 92 -0.33 16.31 -10.86
C LEU A 92 -0.17 15.32 -9.71
N THR A 93 -1.26 15.07 -8.98
CA THR A 93 -1.28 14.16 -7.84
C THR A 93 -2.27 13.03 -8.06
N GLU A 94 -1.93 11.88 -7.49
CA GLU A 94 -2.81 10.74 -7.38
C GLU A 94 -3.10 10.40 -5.92
N VAL A 95 -4.24 9.77 -5.70
CA VAL A 95 -4.67 9.20 -4.42
C VAL A 95 -4.86 7.71 -4.65
N ASN A 96 -4.05 6.89 -4.00
CA ASN A 96 -4.24 5.44 -3.96
C ASN A 96 -4.82 5.03 -2.60
N GLY A 97 -5.55 3.92 -2.59
CA GLY A 97 -6.10 3.36 -1.36
C GLY A 97 -6.82 2.05 -1.58
N VAL A 98 -7.48 1.57 -0.54
CA VAL A 98 -8.23 0.32 -0.57
C VAL A 98 -9.62 0.56 0.00
N TYR A 99 -10.64 0.12 -0.74
CA TYR A 99 -12.01 0.06 -0.29
C TYR A 99 -12.30 -1.36 0.21
N LEU A 100 -12.77 -1.46 1.45
CA LEU A 100 -13.11 -2.72 2.12
C LEU A 100 -14.58 -2.71 2.54
N GLU A 101 -15.26 -3.85 2.38
CA GLU A 101 -16.52 -4.15 3.05
C GLU A 101 -16.28 -5.34 3.98
N LEU A 102 -16.70 -5.22 5.25
CA LEU A 102 -16.55 -6.25 6.28
C LEU A 102 -17.94 -6.73 6.74
N ASP A 103 -18.06 -8.02 7.07
CA ASP A 103 -19.27 -8.59 7.68
C ASP A 103 -19.34 -8.34 9.21
N GLU A 104 -20.42 -8.76 9.87
CA GLU A 104 -20.55 -8.67 11.34
C GLU A 104 -19.51 -9.46 12.15
N ASN A 105 -18.87 -10.46 11.53
CA ASN A 105 -17.85 -11.29 12.15
C ASN A 105 -16.43 -10.73 11.96
N GLY A 106 -16.30 -9.64 11.20
CA GLY A 106 -15.03 -9.00 10.88
C GLY A 106 -14.30 -9.61 9.69
N ASN A 107 -14.93 -10.50 8.91
CA ASN A 107 -14.35 -11.01 7.66
C ASN A 107 -14.47 -9.97 6.55
N THR A 108 -13.49 -9.92 5.66
CA THR A 108 -13.61 -9.13 4.42
C THR A 108 -14.50 -9.85 3.42
N ILE A 109 -15.55 -9.18 2.96
CA ILE A 109 -16.45 -9.67 1.89
C ILE A 109 -16.16 -9.00 0.55
N LYS A 110 -15.46 -7.86 0.54
CA LYS A 110 -15.05 -7.16 -0.67
C LYS A 110 -13.79 -6.35 -0.44
N ILE A 111 -12.91 -6.38 -1.43
CA ILE A 111 -11.70 -5.56 -1.48
C ILE A 111 -11.49 -5.02 -2.88
N ASN A 112 -11.38 -3.69 -3.02
CA ASN A 112 -11.09 -3.02 -4.28
C ASN A 112 -9.97 -2.01 -4.09
N ARG A 113 -9.04 -1.97 -5.05
CA ARG A 113 -8.06 -0.88 -5.12
C ARG A 113 -8.74 0.40 -5.60
N LEU A 114 -8.39 1.51 -4.98
CA LEU A 114 -8.74 2.85 -5.41
C LEU A 114 -7.51 3.51 -6.03
N ASN A 115 -7.68 4.11 -7.20
CA ASN A 115 -6.72 5.04 -7.79
C ASN A 115 -7.52 6.21 -8.37
N TYR A 116 -7.26 7.40 -7.85
CA TYR A 116 -7.90 8.62 -8.30
C TYR A 116 -6.83 9.65 -8.66
N CYS A 117 -6.85 10.12 -9.90
CA CYS A 117 -5.98 11.18 -10.38
C CYS A 117 -6.84 12.28 -11.00
N ARG A 118 -6.77 13.50 -10.44
CA ARG A 118 -7.52 14.64 -10.96
C ARG A 118 -6.76 15.22 -12.16
N LYS A 119 -7.24 14.93 -13.37
CA LYS A 119 -6.71 15.51 -14.61
C LYS A 119 -6.92 17.02 -14.68
#